data_AF-T1AUT1-F1
#
_entry.id   AF-T1AUT1-F1
#
_cell.length_a   1.000
_cell.length_b   1.000
_cell.length_c   1.000
_cell.angle_alpha   90.00
_cell.angle_beta   90.00
_cell.angle_gamma   90.00
#
_symmetry.space_group_name_H-M   'P 1'
#
loop_
_entity.id
_entity.type
_entity.pdbx_description
1 polymer ?
#
loop_
_entity_poly.entity_id
_entity_poly.type
_entity_poly.pdbx_seq_one_letter_code
_entity_poly.pdbx_strand_id
1 'polypeptide(L)'
;MAANPLERAEYRANPSNRCYFCRAVEAGRLREFGARRATRTYVDGVHLDDLTDDRPGLRAMEEAGFQHPLAVAGWTKADVRRAARAFGLPNAEQPSDACLASRVAHG
;
A
#
# COMPACT_ATOMS: atom_id res chain seq x y z
N MET A 1 -13.24 -10.73 -7.09
CA MET A 1 -13.31 -9.42 -7.79
C MET A 1 -12.17 -8.55 -7.30
N ALA A 2 -11.60 -7.73 -8.19
CA ALA A 2 -10.57 -6.76 -7.83
C ALA A 2 -11.15 -5.66 -6.91
N ALA A 3 -10.29 -5.05 -6.10
CA ALA A 3 -10.67 -3.86 -5.33
C ALA A 3 -10.97 -2.69 -6.28
N ASN A 4 -12.11 -2.03 -6.08
CA ASN A 4 -12.54 -0.90 -6.90
C ASN A 4 -12.77 0.34 -6.01
N PRO A 5 -11.76 1.23 -5.87
CA PRO A 5 -11.91 2.41 -5.02
C PRO A 5 -12.90 3.43 -5.58
N LEU A 6 -13.24 3.38 -6.88
CA LEU A 6 -14.22 4.29 -7.50
C LEU A 6 -15.65 4.08 -7.00
N GLU A 7 -15.95 2.96 -6.33
CA GLU A 7 -17.25 2.74 -5.68
C GLU A 7 -17.46 3.67 -4.48
N ARG A 8 -16.39 4.16 -3.84
CA ARG A 8 -16.45 5.09 -2.69
C ARG A 8 -16.56 6.54 -3.15
N ALA A 9 -17.59 7.25 -2.66
CA ALA A 9 -17.78 8.66 -2.98
C ALA A 9 -16.60 9.52 -2.49
N GLU A 10 -16.02 9.16 -1.35
CA GLU A 10 -14.90 9.84 -0.71
C GLU A 10 -13.60 9.71 -1.53
N TYR A 11 -13.41 8.59 -2.24
CA TYR A 11 -12.30 8.45 -3.18
C TYR A 11 -12.56 9.23 -4.47
N ARG A 12 -13.80 9.20 -4.99
CA ARG A 12 -14.17 9.95 -6.22
C ARG A 12 -14.03 11.46 -6.07
N ALA A 13 -14.29 12.00 -4.88
CA ALA A 13 -14.07 13.42 -4.57
C ALA A 13 -12.57 13.83 -4.57
N ASN A 14 -11.66 12.88 -4.79
CA ASN A 14 -10.22 13.12 -4.91
C ASN A 14 -9.60 14.07 -3.83
N PRO A 15 -9.94 13.94 -2.53
CA PRO A 15 -9.40 14.82 -1.51
C PRO A 15 -7.90 14.59 -1.30
N SER A 16 -7.23 15.46 -0.53
CA SER A 16 -5.81 15.31 -0.19
C SER A 16 -5.48 13.93 0.39
N ASN A 17 -6.42 13.37 1.17
CA ASN A 17 -6.31 12.04 1.77
C ASN A 17 -6.92 10.90 0.93
N ARG A 18 -7.12 11.04 -0.40
CA ARG A 18 -7.67 9.98 -1.27
C ARG A 18 -7.04 8.60 -1.07
N CYS A 19 -5.74 8.57 -0.76
CA CYS A 19 -4.99 7.33 -0.56
C CYS A 19 -5.51 6.53 0.64
N TYR A 20 -6.05 7.19 1.68
CA TYR A 20 -6.72 6.53 2.80
C TYR A 20 -7.90 5.70 2.30
N PHE A 21 -8.81 6.31 1.54
CA PHE A 21 -10.00 5.63 1.03
C PHE A 21 -9.66 4.52 0.04
N CYS A 22 -8.66 4.73 -0.82
CA CYS A 22 -8.17 3.71 -1.74
C CYS A 22 -7.66 2.46 -1.00
N ARG A 23 -6.74 2.68 -0.03
CA ARG A 23 -6.15 1.59 0.76
C ARG A 23 -7.16 0.91 1.68
N ALA A 24 -8.14 1.64 2.22
CA ALA A 24 -9.22 1.04 3.01
C ALA A 24 -10.06 0.04 2.19
N VAL A 25 -10.37 0.37 0.92
CA VAL A 25 -11.07 -0.56 0.01
C VAL A 25 -10.21 -1.79 -0.29
N GLU A 26 -8.92 -1.58 -0.59
CA GLU A 26 -7.98 -2.68 -0.85
C GLU A 26 -7.82 -3.61 0.36
N ALA A 27 -7.58 -3.05 1.54
CA ALA A 27 -7.44 -3.80 2.78
C ALA A 27 -8.71 -4.59 3.09
N GLY A 28 -9.90 -3.98 2.97
CA GLY A 28 -11.18 -4.65 3.16
C GLY A 28 -11.35 -5.87 2.26
N ARG A 29 -10.98 -5.75 0.97
CA ARG A 29 -11.04 -6.85 0.00
C ARG A 29 -10.03 -7.96 0.30
N LEU A 30 -8.80 -7.61 0.68
CA LEU A 30 -7.79 -8.58 1.10
C LEU A 30 -8.22 -9.34 2.36
N ARG A 31 -8.85 -8.65 3.33
CA ARG A 31 -9.40 -9.28 4.53
C ARG A 31 -10.55 -10.23 4.20
N GLU A 32 -11.49 -9.81 3.38
CA GLU A 32 -12.58 -10.66 2.88
C GLU A 32 -12.03 -11.93 2.19
N PHE A 33 -10.96 -11.77 1.40
CA PHE A 33 -10.29 -12.89 0.74
C PHE A 33 -9.59 -13.84 1.69
N GLY A 34 -8.84 -13.31 2.67
CA GLY A 34 -8.10 -14.12 3.64
C GLY A 34 -8.98 -14.79 4.69
N ALA A 35 -10.16 -14.22 5.01
CA ALA A 35 -11.14 -14.85 5.90
C ALA A 35 -11.56 -16.23 5.38
N ARG A 36 -11.70 -16.39 4.06
CA ARG A 36 -12.00 -17.69 3.40
C ARG A 36 -10.86 -18.71 3.48
N ARG A 37 -9.69 -18.31 3.96
CA ARG A 37 -8.44 -19.11 4.01
C ARG A 37 -7.85 -19.22 5.41
N ALA A 38 -8.57 -18.75 6.43
CA ALA A 38 -8.07 -18.63 7.80
C ALA A 38 -6.73 -17.85 7.88
N THR A 39 -6.53 -16.87 7.00
CA THR A 39 -5.35 -15.99 7.02
C THR A 39 -5.36 -15.15 8.29
N ARG A 40 -4.24 -15.15 9.02
CA ARG A 40 -4.09 -14.41 10.29
C ARG A 40 -3.24 -13.15 10.15
N THR A 41 -2.33 -13.15 9.19
CA THR A 41 -1.32 -12.10 9.04
C THR A 41 -1.38 -11.53 7.65
N TYR A 42 -1.37 -10.20 7.57
CA TYR A 42 -1.33 -9.43 6.34
C TYR A 42 -0.09 -8.56 6.39
N VAL A 43 0.72 -8.61 5.34
CA VAL A 43 1.95 -7.83 5.22
C VAL A 43 1.95 -7.08 3.91
N ASP A 44 2.62 -5.93 3.88
CA ASP A 44 2.87 -5.19 2.65
C ASP A 44 4.37 -4.85 2.49
N GLY A 45 4.68 -4.11 1.43
CA GLY A 45 6.03 -3.73 1.06
C GLY A 45 6.49 -2.37 1.60
N VAL A 46 5.81 -1.77 2.57
CA VAL A 46 6.22 -0.48 3.16
C VAL A 46 7.62 -0.62 3.75
N HIS A 47 8.54 0.25 3.31
CA HIS A 47 9.94 0.26 3.73
C HIS A 47 10.29 1.56 4.49
N LEU A 48 11.48 1.66 5.06
CA LEU A 48 11.88 2.78 5.93
C LEU A 48 11.69 4.15 5.26
N ASP A 49 12.06 4.29 3.99
CA ASP A 49 11.93 5.56 3.26
C ASP A 49 10.48 5.99 3.01
N ASP A 50 9.49 5.12 3.26
CA ASP A 50 8.07 5.48 3.16
C ASP A 50 7.53 6.19 4.40
N LEU A 51 8.24 6.11 5.53
CA LEU A 51 7.81 6.67 6.81
C LEU A 51 8.07 8.19 6.83
N THR A 52 7.19 8.95 6.19
CA THR A 52 7.19 10.43 6.15
C THR A 52 5.98 11.00 6.89
N ASP A 53 5.97 12.32 7.15
CA ASP A 53 5.03 12.96 8.08
C ASP A 53 3.52 12.75 7.78
N ASP A 54 3.06 12.75 6.53
CA ASP A 54 1.64 12.48 6.20
C ASP A 54 1.48 11.34 5.18
N ARG A 55 1.10 10.16 5.67
CA ARG A 55 0.89 8.94 4.87
C ARG A 55 -0.53 8.38 5.13
N PRO A 56 -1.59 9.03 4.61
CA PRO A 56 -2.97 8.62 4.86
C PRO A 56 -3.27 7.18 4.40
N GLY A 57 -2.60 6.71 3.33
CA GLY A 57 -2.71 5.32 2.90
C GLY A 57 -2.08 4.32 3.85
N LEU A 58 -0.97 4.67 4.52
CA LEU A 58 -0.31 3.81 5.50
C LEU A 58 -1.22 3.62 6.72
N ARG A 59 -1.77 4.72 7.23
CA ARG A 59 -2.74 4.71 8.35
C ARG A 59 -3.91 3.76 8.09
N ALA A 60 -4.48 3.78 6.88
CA ALA A 60 -5.59 2.87 6.53
C ALA A 60 -5.19 1.37 6.58
N MET A 61 -3.94 1.06 6.21
CA MET A 61 -3.42 -0.31 6.26
C MET A 61 -3.14 -0.76 7.70
N GLU A 62 -2.59 0.13 8.53
CA GLU A 62 -2.36 -0.09 9.97
C GLU A 62 -3.68 -0.31 10.73
N GLU A 63 -4.68 0.53 10.50
CA GLU A 63 -6.05 0.38 11.06
C GLU A 63 -6.67 -0.97 10.64
N ALA A 64 -6.34 -1.47 9.45
CA ALA A 64 -6.77 -2.76 8.96
C ALA A 64 -5.90 -3.94 9.46
N GLY A 65 -4.89 -3.69 10.28
CA GLY A 65 -4.02 -4.70 10.89
C GLY A 65 -2.95 -5.27 9.95
N PHE A 66 -2.55 -4.55 8.91
CA PHE A 66 -1.38 -4.91 8.11
C PHE A 66 -0.08 -4.62 8.87
N GLN A 67 0.93 -5.42 8.60
CA GLN A 67 2.27 -5.29 9.16
C GLN A 67 3.26 -4.87 8.07
N HIS A 68 4.28 -4.11 8.47
CA HIS A 68 5.27 -3.49 7.57
C HIS A 68 6.66 -4.07 7.86
N PRO A 69 6.93 -5.36 7.56
CA PRO A 69 8.13 -6.05 8.02
C PRO A 69 9.44 -5.41 7.53
N LEU A 70 9.44 -4.82 6.32
CA LEU A 70 10.62 -4.14 5.78
C LEU A 70 10.92 -2.86 6.56
N ALA A 71 9.90 -2.05 6.85
CA ALA A 71 10.05 -0.87 7.71
C ALA A 71 10.49 -1.23 9.13
N VAL A 72 9.89 -2.26 9.74
CA VAL A 72 10.28 -2.76 11.09
C VAL A 72 11.73 -3.22 11.12
N ALA A 73 12.21 -3.85 10.04
CA ALA A 73 13.61 -4.26 9.91
C ALA A 73 14.57 -3.10 9.56
N GLY A 74 14.07 -1.87 9.41
CA GLY A 74 14.87 -0.70 9.01
C GLY A 74 15.36 -0.74 7.57
N TRP A 75 14.71 -1.51 6.70
CA TRP A 75 15.13 -1.62 5.30
C TRP A 75 14.75 -0.37 4.53
N THR A 76 15.74 0.26 3.90
CA THR A 76 15.55 1.30 2.90
C THR A 76 15.19 0.68 1.54
N LYS A 77 14.77 1.51 0.59
CA LYS A 77 14.60 1.14 -0.81
C LYS A 77 15.88 0.52 -1.39
N ALA A 78 17.05 1.03 -1.02
CA ALA A 78 18.33 0.48 -1.48
C ALA A 78 18.54 -0.95 -0.97
N ASP A 79 18.14 -1.25 0.27
CA ASP A 79 18.20 -2.60 0.84
C ASP A 79 17.24 -3.55 0.13
N VAL A 80 16.00 -3.12 -0.10
CA VAL A 80 14.99 -3.90 -0.86
C VAL A 80 15.53 -4.24 -2.26
N ARG A 81 16.10 -3.27 -2.97
CA ARG A 81 16.68 -3.51 -4.31
C ARG A 81 17.89 -4.44 -4.26
N ARG A 82 18.76 -4.29 -3.28
CA ARG A 82 19.94 -5.17 -3.09
C ARG A 82 19.48 -6.61 -2.85
N ALA A 83 18.49 -6.81 -1.98
CA ALA A 83 17.90 -8.13 -1.74
C ALA A 83 17.24 -8.70 -2.99
N ALA A 84 16.45 -7.90 -3.72
CA ALA A 84 15.81 -8.32 -4.96
C ALA A 84 16.84 -8.80 -6.00
N ARG A 85 17.96 -8.08 -6.18
CA ARG A 85 19.07 -8.51 -7.06
C ARG A 85 19.70 -9.83 -6.58
N ALA A 86 19.95 -9.96 -5.28
CA ALA A 86 20.53 -11.18 -4.72
C ALA A 86 19.63 -12.42 -4.90
N PHE A 87 18.31 -12.23 -4.88
CA PHE A 87 17.33 -13.29 -5.17
C PHE A 87 17.05 -13.49 -6.67
N GLY A 88 17.69 -12.73 -7.56
CA GLY A 88 17.44 -12.81 -9.00
C GLY A 88 16.05 -12.33 -9.42
N LEU A 89 15.40 -11.48 -8.63
CA LEU A 89 14.09 -10.93 -8.97
C LEU A 89 14.19 -9.90 -10.11
N PRO A 90 13.33 -9.99 -11.14
CA PRO A 90 13.44 -9.16 -12.34
C PRO A 90 13.03 -7.69 -12.12
N ASN A 91 12.39 -7.39 -10.99
CA ASN A 91 11.79 -6.10 -10.68
C ASN A 91 12.63 -5.22 -9.74
N ALA A 92 13.91 -5.56 -9.52
CA ALA A 92 14.77 -4.79 -8.62
C ALA A 92 14.89 -3.30 -9.00
N GLU A 93 14.89 -2.99 -10.29
CA GLU A 93 14.97 -1.60 -10.79
C GLU A 93 13.62 -1.00 -11.18
N GLN A 94 12.50 -1.69 -10.89
CA GLN A 94 11.19 -1.19 -11.26
C GLN A 94 10.95 0.19 -10.59
N PRO A 95 10.56 1.22 -11.36
CA PRO A 95 10.22 2.52 -10.80
C PRO A 95 8.92 2.43 -10.00
N SER A 96 8.76 3.33 -9.03
CA SER A 96 7.52 3.44 -8.25
C SER A 96 6.39 3.89 -9.17
N ASP A 97 5.27 3.17 -9.16
CA ASP A 97 4.09 3.55 -9.91
C ASP A 97 3.19 4.48 -9.08
N ALA A 98 2.90 5.66 -9.62
CA ALA A 98 2.14 6.69 -8.92
C ALA A 98 0.67 6.62 -9.34
N CYS A 99 -0.25 6.68 -8.37
CA CYS A 99 -1.69 6.66 -8.59
C CYS A 99 -2.15 7.67 -9.66
N LEU A 100 -2.93 7.23 -10.64
CA LEU A 100 -3.45 8.10 -11.71
C LEU A 100 -4.33 9.24 -11.19
N ALA A 101 -5.01 9.07 -10.05
CA ALA A 101 -5.81 10.13 -9.42
C ALA A 101 -4.96 11.36 -9.03
N SER A 102 -3.64 11.22 -8.88
CA SER A 102 -2.74 12.37 -8.65
C SER A 102 -2.61 13.32 -9.85
N ARG A 103 -3.18 12.96 -11.02
CA ARG A 103 -3.20 13.79 -12.24
C ARG A 103 -4.50 14.58 -12.38
N VAL A 104 -5.41 14.44 -11.43
CA VAL A 104 -6.64 15.22 -11.32
C VAL A 104 -6.48 16.16 -10.13
N ALA A 105 -6.92 17.42 -10.28
CA ALA A 105 -6.91 18.37 -9.18
C ALA A 105 -7.75 17.87 -7.99
N HIS A 106 -7.39 18.30 -6.79
CA HIS A 106 -8.17 17.99 -5.60
C HIS A 106 -9.51 18.72 -5.61
N GLY A 107 -10.57 18.07 -5.12
CA GLY A 107 -11.93 18.59 -5.07
C GLY A 107 -12.92 17.75 -5.86
#